data_AF-A0A2N9MT61-F1
#
_entry.id   AF-A0A2N9MT61-F1
#
_cell.length_a   1.000
_cell.length_b   1.000
_cell.length_c   1.000
_cell.angle_alpha   90.00
_cell.angle_beta   90.00
_cell.angle_gamma   90.00
#
_symmetry.space_group_name_H-M   'P 1'
#
loop_
_entity.id
_entity.type
_entity.pdbx_description
1 polymer ?
#
loop_
_entity_poly.entity_id
_entity_poly.type
_entity_poly.pdbx_seq_one_letter_code
_entity_poly.pdbx_strand_id
1 'polypeptide(L)'
;MNPSDLAITAPPEPESLQQTGLAESLVEQLIVKILYFRGDLYGQDLSRAVGLRFSVIQDIVESLKLRHHVQVKRSLGMGNVGAVFALTEAGRSRAHEYLDANQYAGPAPVPLEQYCEIVRHQKPRDGWLTREALRKAFKGMVLTEQVLSQVGPAISSANSLLIYGKPGDGKTFLVEQLNNLDTAPIYVPHAIECQGNIVQVFDPIYHQPLEEDEPSVLTVALEGSSDRRWIKCKRPFIVSGGELSLDMLDLRFNQTSRVYEAPFQLKANNGIYLVDDFGRQRATPAEVLNRWIVPMERRVDYLSFLTGGKMTAPFEAFLVFSTNLNPDDLGDEAFLRRIQYKMLLRGPAENEFTRIFEGFCSARKVPCPKGLVNRFIEKHYRRTGKPFRRCHPRDVLSHALNLMHFERLPFELTEQVLDRAFESCFLQEEEGGAVPESVIMPATVQSCGDHWGDKLAHIPTAFGTLAYVTSFRNRTSGGYYEVASVREYGETETSRTLARLHNQSFREWLNMNLEQQCRDLALHIASTEGGVARLRMDLPDISRHMVPSEASAAESQLFVNDLMTVMETVSPRPQLQAVDEKEWHAPQVHQRIA
;
A
#
# COMPACT_ATOMS: atom_id res chain seq x y z
N MET A 1 19.38 31.34 8.89
CA MET A 1 18.89 32.15 7.75
C MET A 1 17.84 33.08 8.28
N ASN A 2 17.85 34.34 7.86
CA ASN A 2 16.79 35.28 8.19
C ASN A 2 15.51 34.81 7.47
N PRO A 3 14.33 34.75 8.12
CA PRO A 3 13.08 34.32 7.48
C PRO A 3 12.70 35.19 6.26
N SER A 4 13.20 36.42 6.20
CA SER A 4 13.01 37.37 5.09
C SER A 4 13.75 37.01 3.80
N ASP A 5 14.71 36.07 3.84
CA ASP A 5 15.60 35.76 2.69
C ASP A 5 15.07 34.61 1.80
N LEU A 6 13.95 33.98 2.18
CA LEU A 6 13.33 32.82 1.51
C LEU A 6 12.07 33.15 0.69
N ALA A 7 11.68 34.43 0.61
CA ALA A 7 10.41 34.81 -0.02
C ALA A 7 10.52 34.73 -1.55
N ILE A 8 10.03 33.63 -2.13
CA ILE A 8 9.64 33.58 -3.54
C ILE A 8 8.37 34.42 -3.68
N THR A 9 8.41 35.43 -4.54
CA THR A 9 7.27 36.31 -4.81
C THR A 9 6.12 35.50 -5.39
N ALA A 10 4.94 35.60 -4.79
CA ALA A 10 3.74 34.93 -5.29
C ALA A 10 3.39 35.44 -6.70
N PRO A 11 2.93 34.56 -7.61
CA PRO A 11 2.40 35.00 -8.90
C PRO A 11 1.24 35.98 -8.68
N PRO A 12 1.26 37.16 -9.36
CA PRO A 12 0.27 38.20 -9.14
C PRO A 12 -1.11 37.74 -9.64
N GLU A 13 -2.16 37.95 -8.84
CA GLU A 13 -3.53 37.62 -9.26
C GLU A 13 -3.99 38.54 -10.40
N PRO A 14 -4.49 37.99 -11.52
CA PRO A 14 -4.96 38.81 -12.64
C PRO A 14 -6.18 39.66 -12.25
N GLU A 15 -6.20 40.91 -12.71
CA GLU A 15 -7.24 41.90 -12.47
C GLU A 15 -8.21 42.05 -13.65
N SER A 16 -7.82 41.56 -14.81
CA SER A 16 -8.62 41.60 -16.04
C SER A 16 -8.42 40.33 -16.86
N LEU A 17 -9.35 40.05 -17.78
CA LEU A 17 -9.25 38.90 -18.68
C LEU A 17 -7.95 38.96 -19.51
N GLN A 18 -7.53 40.15 -19.93
CA GLN A 18 -6.31 40.36 -20.71
C GLN A 18 -5.06 39.95 -19.91
N GLN A 19 -5.01 40.26 -18.61
CA GLN A 19 -3.88 39.87 -17.75
C GLN A 19 -3.79 38.35 -17.51
N THR A 20 -4.91 37.61 -17.67
CA THR A 20 -4.84 36.14 -17.60
C THR A 20 -4.00 35.55 -18.72
N GLY A 21 -3.86 36.27 -19.85
CA GLY A 21 -3.22 35.82 -21.08
C GLY A 21 -4.02 34.76 -21.85
N LEU A 22 -5.27 34.48 -21.45
CA LEU A 22 -6.14 33.50 -22.08
C LEU A 22 -7.11 34.15 -23.05
N ALA A 23 -7.49 33.40 -24.09
CA ALA A 23 -8.60 33.78 -24.95
C ALA A 23 -9.93 33.70 -24.19
N GLU A 24 -10.82 34.67 -24.41
CA GLU A 24 -12.16 34.72 -23.81
C GLU A 24 -12.93 33.41 -24.04
N SER A 25 -12.85 32.86 -25.25
CA SER A 25 -13.51 31.61 -25.63
C SER A 25 -13.06 30.42 -24.79
N LEU A 26 -11.79 30.38 -24.34
CA LEU A 26 -11.29 29.29 -23.48
C LEU A 26 -11.89 29.41 -22.08
N VAL A 27 -11.96 30.62 -21.54
CA VAL A 27 -12.56 30.87 -20.22
C VAL A 27 -14.07 30.61 -20.24
N GLU A 28 -14.76 30.98 -21.32
CA GLU A 28 -16.17 30.64 -21.55
C GLU A 28 -16.38 29.12 -21.52
N GLN A 29 -15.60 28.38 -22.31
CA GLN A 29 -15.65 26.91 -22.35
C GLN A 29 -15.46 26.31 -20.96
N LEU A 30 -14.51 26.85 -20.19
CA LEU A 30 -14.22 26.38 -18.85
C LEU A 30 -15.39 26.62 -17.88
N ILE A 31 -15.99 27.81 -17.90
CA ILE A 31 -17.16 28.15 -17.07
C ILE A 31 -18.32 27.19 -17.36
N VAL A 32 -18.62 26.97 -18.65
CA VAL A 32 -19.70 26.07 -19.08
C VAL A 32 -19.41 24.63 -18.63
N LYS A 33 -18.19 24.12 -18.80
CA LYS A 33 -17.79 22.78 -18.35
C LYS A 33 -17.84 22.63 -16.82
N ILE A 34 -17.43 23.64 -16.07
CA ILE A 34 -17.49 23.62 -14.60
C ILE A 34 -18.95 23.55 -14.12
N LEU A 35 -19.84 24.37 -14.67
CA LEU A 35 -21.27 24.32 -14.34
C LEU A 35 -21.92 23.00 -14.79
N TYR A 36 -21.43 22.39 -15.88
CA TYR A 36 -21.88 21.07 -16.32
C TYR A 36 -21.55 19.98 -15.28
N PHE A 37 -20.29 19.91 -14.84
CA PHE A 37 -19.85 18.87 -13.90
C PHE A 37 -20.27 19.11 -12.45
N ARG A 38 -20.25 20.37 -11.98
CA ARG A 38 -20.55 20.72 -10.58
C ARG A 38 -22.00 21.12 -10.34
N GLY A 39 -22.79 21.31 -11.40
CA GLY A 39 -24.17 21.75 -11.32
C GLY A 39 -24.31 23.23 -10.99
N ASP A 40 -25.34 23.55 -10.21
CA ASP A 40 -25.66 24.93 -9.84
C ASP A 40 -24.61 25.49 -8.87
N LEU A 41 -23.99 26.62 -9.20
CA LEU A 41 -22.94 27.25 -8.37
C LEU A 41 -23.26 28.70 -8.07
N TYR A 42 -22.91 29.16 -6.87
CA TYR A 42 -22.83 30.59 -6.59
C TYR A 42 -21.69 31.23 -7.41
N GLY A 43 -21.83 32.50 -7.77
CA GLY A 43 -20.78 33.26 -8.46
C GLY A 43 -19.42 33.19 -7.75
N GLN A 44 -19.41 33.25 -6.41
CA GLN A 44 -18.20 33.07 -5.62
C GLN A 44 -17.56 31.68 -5.79
N ASP A 45 -18.36 30.61 -5.80
CA ASP A 45 -17.86 29.25 -5.95
C ASP A 45 -17.42 28.96 -7.39
N LEU A 46 -18.10 29.56 -8.38
CA LEU A 46 -17.66 29.54 -9.77
C LEU A 46 -16.31 30.24 -9.93
N SER A 47 -16.14 31.42 -9.33
CA SER A 47 -14.85 32.15 -9.31
C SER A 47 -13.74 31.32 -8.67
N ARG A 48 -14.00 30.66 -7.54
CA ARG A 48 -13.04 29.73 -6.90
C ARG A 48 -12.71 28.54 -7.80
N ALA A 49 -13.71 27.94 -8.45
CA ALA A 49 -13.52 26.79 -9.33
C ALA A 49 -12.71 27.13 -10.59
N VAL A 50 -12.93 28.32 -11.17
CA VAL A 50 -12.16 28.85 -12.31
C VAL A 50 -10.78 29.35 -11.87
N GLY A 51 -10.57 29.64 -10.58
CA GLY A 51 -9.31 30.20 -10.08
C GLY A 51 -9.07 31.66 -10.50
N LEU A 52 -10.12 32.39 -10.87
CA LEU A 52 -10.07 33.81 -11.27
C LEU A 52 -11.10 34.60 -10.46
N ARG A 53 -10.82 35.88 -10.16
CA ARG A 53 -11.79 36.77 -9.50
C ARG A 53 -13.07 36.87 -10.32
N PHE A 54 -14.22 37.00 -9.65
CA PHE A 54 -15.50 37.10 -10.35
C PHE A 54 -15.53 38.30 -11.31
N SER A 55 -14.90 39.42 -10.96
CA SER A 55 -14.77 40.60 -11.83
C SER A 55 -14.08 40.31 -13.17
N VAL A 56 -13.17 39.33 -13.22
CA VAL A 56 -12.46 38.93 -14.44
C VAL A 56 -13.36 38.12 -15.37
N ILE A 57 -14.31 37.36 -14.82
CA ILE A 57 -15.19 36.46 -15.59
C ILE A 57 -16.62 37.02 -15.75
N GLN A 58 -16.93 38.15 -15.12
CA GLN A 58 -18.29 38.67 -15.02
C GLN A 58 -18.91 38.91 -16.40
N ASP A 59 -18.19 39.59 -17.29
CA ASP A 59 -18.69 39.92 -18.64
C ASP A 59 -18.98 38.65 -19.46
N ILE A 60 -18.16 37.60 -19.29
CA ILE A 60 -18.36 36.30 -19.94
C ILE A 60 -19.63 35.63 -19.41
N VAL A 61 -19.85 35.64 -18.09
CA VAL A 61 -21.06 35.11 -17.47
C VAL A 61 -22.30 35.88 -17.94
N GLU A 62 -22.21 37.21 -18.07
CA GLU A 62 -23.29 38.04 -18.59
C GLU A 62 -23.60 37.73 -20.07
N SER A 63 -22.57 37.57 -20.90
CA SER A 63 -22.70 37.14 -22.29
C SER A 63 -23.35 35.75 -22.43
N LEU A 64 -22.98 34.79 -21.57
CA LEU A 64 -23.61 33.46 -21.51
C LEU A 64 -25.08 33.51 -21.07
N LYS A 65 -25.44 34.48 -20.21
CA LYS A 65 -26.84 34.73 -19.83
C LYS A 65 -27.66 35.32 -20.97
N LEU A 66 -27.12 36.33 -21.66
CA LEU A 66 -27.76 36.96 -22.82
C LEU A 66 -28.01 35.95 -23.95
N ARG A 67 -27.09 35.00 -24.15
CA ARG A 67 -27.23 33.88 -25.10
C ARG A 67 -28.10 32.72 -24.59
N HIS A 68 -28.70 32.84 -23.41
CA HIS A 68 -29.50 31.79 -22.77
C HIS A 68 -28.77 30.45 -22.59
N HIS A 69 -27.45 30.44 -22.46
CA HIS A 69 -26.68 29.25 -22.08
C HIS A 69 -26.62 29.06 -20.57
N VAL A 70 -26.57 30.18 -19.83
CA VAL A 70 -26.60 30.22 -18.36
C VAL A 70 -27.85 30.97 -17.91
N GLN A 71 -28.47 30.51 -16.82
CA GLN A 71 -29.58 31.18 -16.17
C GLN A 71 -29.30 31.40 -14.68
N VAL A 72 -29.97 32.39 -14.09
CA VAL A 72 -29.92 32.65 -12.65
C VAL A 72 -31.13 31.99 -12.00
N LYS A 73 -30.90 31.00 -11.13
CA LYS A 73 -31.99 30.30 -10.41
C LYS A 73 -32.44 31.04 -9.16
N ARG A 74 -31.50 31.66 -8.44
CA ARG A 74 -31.71 32.41 -7.19
C ARG A 74 -30.73 33.57 -7.11
N SER A 75 -31.13 34.67 -6.48
CA SER A 75 -30.25 35.81 -6.21
C SER A 75 -30.52 36.32 -4.80
N LEU A 76 -29.47 36.50 -4.01
CA LEU A 76 -29.54 37.02 -2.64
C LEU A 76 -29.55 38.57 -2.59
N GLY A 77 -29.74 39.27 -3.72
CA GLY A 77 -29.74 40.74 -3.78
C GLY A 77 -28.35 41.38 -3.66
N MET A 78 -27.28 40.58 -3.54
CA MET A 78 -25.87 41.03 -3.44
C MET A 78 -25.14 41.02 -4.80
N GLY A 79 -25.83 41.42 -5.87
CA GLY A 79 -25.30 41.41 -7.24
C GLY A 79 -25.03 40.00 -7.80
N ASN A 80 -24.30 39.92 -8.92
CA ASN A 80 -24.04 38.66 -9.64
C ASN A 80 -23.17 37.68 -8.84
N VAL A 81 -22.33 38.14 -7.91
CA VAL A 81 -21.46 37.27 -7.08
C VAL A 81 -22.29 36.38 -6.14
N GLY A 82 -23.38 36.92 -5.60
CA GLY A 82 -24.32 36.21 -4.72
C GLY A 82 -25.46 35.49 -5.44
N ALA A 83 -25.40 35.41 -6.78
CA ALA A 83 -26.38 34.71 -7.60
C ALA A 83 -25.98 33.24 -7.82
N VAL A 84 -26.98 32.36 -7.93
CA VAL A 84 -26.80 30.95 -8.28
C VAL A 84 -26.98 30.79 -9.78
N PHE A 85 -25.89 30.42 -10.47
CA PHE A 85 -25.84 30.17 -11.91
C PHE A 85 -26.06 28.69 -12.21
N ALA A 86 -26.80 28.42 -13.27
CA ALA A 86 -27.08 27.06 -13.74
C ALA A 86 -27.07 27.04 -15.28
N LEU A 87 -26.69 25.91 -15.88
CA LEU A 87 -26.87 25.72 -17.32
C LEU A 87 -28.36 25.56 -17.66
N THR A 88 -28.76 26.17 -18.78
CA THR A 88 -30.01 25.84 -19.47
C THR A 88 -29.84 24.58 -20.30
N GLU A 89 -30.90 24.10 -20.96
CA GLU A 89 -30.79 22.98 -21.90
C GLU A 89 -29.87 23.31 -23.10
N ALA A 90 -29.96 24.55 -23.62
CA ALA A 90 -29.05 25.03 -24.65
C ALA A 90 -27.60 25.09 -24.14
N GLY A 91 -27.39 25.51 -22.89
CA GLY A 91 -26.08 25.50 -22.25
C GLY A 91 -25.51 24.09 -22.05
N ARG A 92 -26.36 23.12 -21.71
CA ARG A 92 -25.96 21.70 -21.60
C ARG A 92 -25.56 21.13 -22.96
N SER A 93 -26.32 21.43 -24.01
CA SER A 93 -25.97 21.04 -25.38
C SER A 93 -24.62 21.62 -25.79
N ARG A 94 -24.39 22.91 -25.52
CA ARG A 94 -23.11 23.57 -25.78
C ARG A 94 -21.95 22.99 -24.95
N ALA A 95 -22.22 22.58 -23.71
CA ALA A 95 -21.23 21.92 -22.88
C ALA A 95 -20.76 20.60 -23.51
N HIS A 96 -21.65 19.81 -24.10
CA HIS A 96 -21.27 18.58 -24.80
C HIS A 96 -20.31 18.85 -25.97
N GLU A 97 -20.55 19.88 -26.78
CA GLU A 97 -19.64 20.28 -27.85
C GLU A 97 -18.25 20.69 -27.32
N TYR A 98 -18.19 21.35 -26.16
CA TYR A 98 -16.92 21.72 -25.52
C TYR A 98 -16.21 20.50 -24.90
N LEU A 99 -16.95 19.54 -24.35
CA LEU A 99 -16.41 18.30 -23.81
C LEU A 99 -15.86 17.38 -24.91
N ASP A 100 -16.41 17.46 -26.12
CA ASP A 100 -15.83 16.82 -27.30
C ASP A 100 -14.46 17.43 -27.63
N ALA A 101 -14.23 18.74 -27.45
CA ALA A 101 -12.88 19.28 -27.63
C ALA A 101 -11.92 18.79 -26.53
N ASN A 102 -12.29 19.00 -25.26
CA ASN A 102 -11.58 18.46 -24.10
C ASN A 102 -12.41 18.54 -22.82
N GLN A 103 -12.16 17.61 -21.91
CA GLN A 103 -12.89 17.45 -20.65
C GLN A 103 -12.25 18.18 -19.46
N TYR A 104 -11.26 19.05 -19.68
CA TYR A 104 -10.62 19.78 -18.59
C TYR A 104 -11.63 20.72 -17.89
N ALA A 105 -11.78 20.57 -16.57
CA ALA A 105 -12.69 21.35 -15.74
C ALA A 105 -12.05 21.78 -14.40
N GLY A 106 -10.72 21.97 -14.41
CA GLY A 106 -9.97 22.54 -13.29
C GLY A 106 -9.91 24.08 -13.33
N PRO A 107 -9.08 24.71 -12.49
CA PRO A 107 -8.80 26.15 -12.57
C PRO A 107 -8.26 26.54 -13.95
N ALA A 108 -8.43 27.80 -14.33
CA ALA A 108 -8.01 28.29 -15.64
C ALA A 108 -6.50 27.99 -15.85
N PRO A 109 -6.11 27.39 -16.99
CA PRO A 109 -4.72 27.10 -17.25
C PRO A 109 -3.91 28.39 -17.35
N VAL A 110 -2.61 28.30 -17.12
CA VAL A 110 -1.70 29.44 -17.31
C VAL A 110 -1.05 29.35 -18.69
N PRO A 111 -0.94 30.45 -19.45
CA PRO A 111 -0.19 30.44 -20.70
C PRO A 111 1.25 29.94 -20.50
N LEU A 112 1.77 29.18 -21.47
CA LEU A 112 3.14 28.64 -21.42
C LEU A 112 4.19 29.71 -21.08
N GLU A 113 4.05 30.92 -21.61
CA GLU A 113 5.00 32.01 -21.36
C GLU A 113 5.02 32.43 -19.88
N GLN A 114 3.85 32.52 -19.24
CA GLN A 114 3.74 32.81 -17.80
C GLN A 114 4.34 31.65 -16.97
N TYR A 115 4.10 30.40 -17.37
CA TYR A 115 4.77 29.25 -16.78
C TYR A 115 6.30 29.36 -16.86
N CYS A 116 6.82 29.65 -18.04
CA CYS A 116 8.27 29.77 -18.26
C CYS A 116 8.89 30.87 -17.40
N GLU A 117 8.21 31.99 -17.25
CA GLU A 117 8.66 33.11 -16.43
C GLU A 117 8.76 32.72 -14.96
N ILE A 118 7.68 32.17 -14.37
CA ILE A 118 7.67 31.79 -12.95
C ILE A 118 8.70 30.71 -12.65
N VAL A 119 8.82 29.67 -13.48
CA VAL A 119 9.82 28.60 -13.28
C VAL A 119 11.26 29.15 -13.26
N ARG A 120 11.57 30.16 -14.09
CA ARG A 120 12.90 30.79 -14.09
C ARG A 120 13.14 31.65 -12.85
N HIS A 121 12.12 32.33 -12.33
CA HIS A 121 12.23 33.16 -11.13
C HIS A 121 12.31 32.34 -9.82
N GLN A 122 11.79 31.11 -9.83
CA GLN A 122 11.82 30.19 -8.68
C GLN A 122 13.15 29.46 -8.47
N LYS A 123 14.16 29.77 -9.28
CA LYS A 123 15.51 29.24 -9.10
C LYS A 123 16.06 29.65 -7.74
N PRO A 124 16.69 28.72 -6.99
CA PRO A 124 17.43 29.09 -5.79
C PRO A 124 18.50 30.15 -6.13
N ARG A 125 18.68 31.13 -5.25
CA ARG A 125 19.71 32.18 -5.41
C ARG A 125 21.11 31.59 -5.28
N ASP A 126 22.12 32.24 -5.86
CA ASP A 126 23.50 31.85 -5.66
C ASP A 126 23.87 31.80 -4.17
N GLY A 127 24.55 30.73 -3.75
CA GLY A 127 24.94 30.53 -2.35
C GLY A 127 23.82 30.09 -1.40
N TRP A 128 22.62 29.76 -1.91
CA TRP A 128 21.51 29.28 -1.07
C TRP A 128 21.85 28.03 -0.24
N LEU A 129 22.68 27.13 -0.79
CA LEU A 129 23.04 25.89 -0.13
C LEU A 129 24.37 26.05 0.62
N THR A 130 24.30 25.99 1.94
CA THR A 130 25.48 25.95 2.80
C THR A 130 25.81 24.53 3.24
N ARG A 131 27.05 24.30 3.68
CA ARG A 131 27.48 23.00 4.23
C ARG A 131 26.69 22.64 5.49
N GLU A 132 26.32 23.64 6.29
CA GLU A 132 25.51 23.50 7.50
C GLU A 132 24.09 23.07 7.16
N ALA A 133 23.47 23.67 6.14
CA ALA A 133 22.16 23.27 5.64
C ALA A 133 22.18 21.82 5.12
N LEU A 134 23.24 21.45 4.38
CA LEU A 134 23.44 20.10 3.89
C LEU A 134 23.60 19.10 5.07
N ARG A 135 24.44 19.40 6.06
CA ARG A 135 24.59 18.57 7.27
C ARG A 135 23.27 18.41 8.03
N LYS A 136 22.44 19.46 8.11
CA LYS A 136 21.12 19.42 8.74
C LYS A 136 20.19 18.46 7.99
N ALA A 137 20.15 18.51 6.66
CA ALA A 137 19.34 17.60 5.84
C ALA A 137 19.75 16.13 6.01
N PHE A 138 21.05 15.87 6.19
CA PHE A 138 21.62 14.53 6.39
C PHE A 138 21.71 14.08 7.86
N LYS A 139 21.06 14.75 8.82
CA LYS A 139 21.24 14.48 10.27
C LYS A 139 21.02 13.02 10.69
N GLY A 140 20.23 12.24 9.94
CA GLY A 140 19.99 10.82 10.18
C GLY A 140 20.97 9.85 9.49
N MET A 141 21.90 10.35 8.68
CA MET A 141 22.83 9.56 7.89
C MET A 141 24.28 9.75 8.37
N VAL A 142 24.97 8.63 8.60
CA VAL A 142 26.42 8.67 8.87
C VAL A 142 27.15 8.87 7.56
N LEU A 143 27.65 10.08 7.34
CA LEU A 143 28.38 10.49 6.14
C LEU A 143 29.75 11.09 6.48
N THR A 144 30.68 10.97 5.54
CA THR A 144 31.96 11.66 5.60
C THR A 144 31.87 13.08 5.06
N GLU A 145 32.78 13.93 5.52
CA GLU A 145 32.93 15.28 4.98
C GLU A 145 33.27 15.31 3.49
N GLN A 146 33.88 14.24 2.96
CA GLN A 146 34.18 14.09 1.54
C GLN A 146 32.92 13.85 0.69
N VAL A 147 31.95 13.07 1.19
CA VAL A 147 30.68 12.88 0.47
C VAL A 147 29.93 14.21 0.40
N LEU A 148 29.88 14.95 1.50
CA LEU A 148 29.24 16.28 1.53
C LEU A 148 29.89 17.27 0.56
N SER A 149 31.22 17.28 0.46
CA SER A 149 31.92 18.18 -0.46
C SER A 149 31.75 17.84 -1.94
N GLN A 150 31.39 16.60 -2.28
CA GLN A 150 31.08 16.18 -3.65
C GLN A 150 29.63 16.47 -4.03
N VAL A 151 28.68 16.24 -3.10
CA VAL A 151 27.24 16.40 -3.35
C VAL A 151 26.80 17.86 -3.33
N GLY A 152 27.35 18.68 -2.42
CA GLY A 152 26.96 20.08 -2.26
C GLY A 152 27.00 20.90 -3.55
N PRO A 153 28.11 20.92 -4.30
CA PRO A 153 28.21 21.65 -5.57
C PRO A 153 27.21 21.18 -6.64
N ALA A 154 26.93 19.88 -6.71
CA ALA A 154 25.98 19.32 -7.68
C ALA A 154 24.55 19.83 -7.41
N ILE A 155 24.13 19.82 -6.15
CA ILE A 155 22.81 20.34 -5.73
C ILE A 155 22.74 21.85 -5.93
N SER A 156 23.77 22.58 -5.49
CA SER A 156 23.77 24.05 -5.57
C SER A 156 23.67 24.55 -7.00
N SER A 157 24.26 23.82 -7.96
CA SER A 157 24.24 24.18 -9.38
C SER A 157 23.06 23.56 -10.15
N ALA A 158 22.25 22.71 -9.49
CA ALA A 158 21.13 21.97 -10.09
C ALA A 158 21.49 21.27 -11.42
N ASN A 159 22.75 20.86 -11.56
CA ASN A 159 23.28 20.16 -12.73
C ASN A 159 23.15 18.65 -12.52
N SER A 160 23.13 17.84 -13.58
CA SER A 160 22.95 16.39 -13.46
C SER A 160 23.99 15.70 -12.56
N LEU A 161 23.53 14.76 -11.73
CA LEU A 161 24.35 13.98 -10.80
C LEU A 161 24.15 12.48 -11.03
N LEU A 162 25.24 11.74 -11.28
CA LEU A 162 25.29 10.28 -11.26
C LEU A 162 25.90 9.79 -9.95
N ILE A 163 25.15 9.00 -9.20
CA ILE A 163 25.59 8.31 -8.00
C ILE A 163 25.71 6.83 -8.34
N TYR A 164 26.92 6.28 -8.24
CA TYR A 164 27.20 4.89 -8.55
C TYR A 164 27.98 4.24 -7.41
N GLY A 165 27.89 2.92 -7.32
CA GLY A 165 28.50 2.16 -6.22
C GLY A 165 27.82 0.81 -6.07
N LYS A 166 28.34 -0.02 -5.18
CA LYS A 166 27.81 -1.39 -5.05
C LYS A 166 26.43 -1.36 -4.36
N PRO A 167 25.62 -2.42 -4.54
CA PRO A 167 24.36 -2.56 -3.81
C PRO A 167 24.59 -2.48 -2.28
N GLY A 168 23.69 -1.81 -1.57
CA GLY A 168 23.78 -1.66 -0.11
C GLY A 168 24.70 -0.53 0.40
N ASP A 169 25.37 0.22 -0.48
CA ASP A 169 26.22 1.36 -0.06
C ASP A 169 25.43 2.61 0.39
N GLY A 170 24.10 2.60 0.23
CA GLY A 170 23.19 3.66 0.72
C GLY A 170 22.90 4.77 -0.28
N LYS A 171 22.95 4.51 -1.59
CA LYS A 171 22.71 5.50 -2.66
C LYS A 171 21.29 6.07 -2.61
N THR A 172 20.27 5.20 -2.65
CA THR A 172 18.85 5.60 -2.57
C THR A 172 18.60 6.42 -1.30
N PHE A 173 19.10 5.93 -0.15
CA PHE A 173 18.98 6.65 1.11
C PHE A 173 19.63 8.04 1.08
N LEU A 174 20.82 8.17 0.47
CA LEU A 174 21.48 9.47 0.30
C LEU A 174 20.62 10.45 -0.51
N VAL A 175 20.01 9.99 -1.60
CA VAL A 175 19.18 10.86 -2.44
C VAL A 175 17.87 11.23 -1.76
N GLU A 176 17.23 10.28 -1.06
CA GLU A 176 16.01 10.54 -0.29
C GLU A 176 16.23 11.61 0.79
N GLN A 177 17.39 11.63 1.45
CA GLN A 177 17.72 12.69 2.42
C GLN A 177 17.80 14.09 1.79
N LEU A 178 17.95 14.21 0.46
CA LEU A 178 17.90 15.52 -0.22
C LEU A 178 16.51 16.15 -0.14
N ASN A 179 15.45 15.36 0.02
CA ASN A 179 14.11 15.88 0.24
C ASN A 179 13.95 16.61 1.58
N ASN A 180 14.89 16.41 2.52
CA ASN A 180 14.93 17.10 3.81
C ASN A 180 15.63 18.47 3.74
N LEU A 181 16.07 18.91 2.56
CA LEU A 181 16.67 20.23 2.38
C LEU A 181 15.63 21.32 2.64
N ASP A 182 16.02 22.22 3.54
CA ASP A 182 15.23 23.41 3.90
C ASP A 182 15.27 24.39 2.72
N THR A 183 14.22 24.36 1.89
CA THR A 183 14.16 25.11 0.63
C THR A 183 12.93 26.00 0.59
N ALA A 184 13.05 27.14 -0.09
CA ALA A 184 11.92 28.01 -0.35
C ALA A 184 10.85 27.26 -1.18
N PRO A 185 9.56 27.40 -0.84
CA PRO A 185 8.47 26.77 -1.56
C PRO A 185 8.32 27.34 -2.97
N ILE A 186 7.68 26.58 -3.86
CA ILE A 186 7.48 26.99 -5.26
C ILE A 186 5.99 27.06 -5.59
N TYR A 187 5.66 27.75 -6.67
CA TYR A 187 4.33 27.78 -7.26
C TYR A 187 4.28 26.88 -8.48
N VAL A 188 3.29 25.99 -8.50
CA VAL A 188 3.03 25.03 -9.59
C VAL A 188 1.61 25.29 -10.11
N PRO A 189 1.41 25.53 -11.41
CA PRO A 189 0.08 25.76 -11.93
C PRO A 189 -0.71 24.45 -12.00
N HIS A 190 -2.03 24.54 -11.92
CA HIS A 190 -2.89 23.38 -12.16
C HIS A 190 -2.67 22.80 -13.57
N ALA A 191 -2.65 23.66 -14.58
CA ALA A 191 -2.40 23.30 -15.97
C ALA A 191 -1.77 24.46 -16.75
N ILE A 192 -1.15 24.12 -17.88
CA ILE A 192 -0.58 25.06 -18.86
C ILE A 192 -1.46 25.05 -20.12
N GLU A 193 -1.65 26.21 -20.71
CA GLU A 193 -2.20 26.38 -22.06
C GLU A 193 -1.04 26.60 -23.06
N CYS A 194 -1.08 25.87 -24.18
CA CYS A 194 -0.18 26.10 -25.29
C CYS A 194 -0.84 25.68 -26.61
N GLN A 195 -0.98 26.64 -27.54
CA GLN A 195 -1.52 26.41 -28.89
C GLN A 195 -2.92 25.76 -28.86
N GLY A 196 -3.76 26.13 -27.90
CA GLY A 196 -5.09 25.58 -27.69
C GLY A 196 -5.12 24.23 -26.97
N ASN A 197 -3.97 23.63 -26.66
CA ASN A 197 -3.87 22.41 -25.88
C ASN A 197 -3.74 22.73 -24.39
N ILE A 198 -4.33 21.87 -23.55
CA ILE A 198 -4.21 21.95 -22.09
C ILE A 198 -3.28 20.82 -21.62
N VAL A 199 -2.23 21.19 -20.88
CA VAL A 199 -1.26 20.28 -20.27
C VAL A 199 -1.40 20.34 -18.76
N GLN A 200 -1.87 19.27 -18.12
CA GLN A 200 -1.94 19.15 -16.66
C GLN A 200 -0.54 19.00 -16.07
N VAL A 201 -0.22 19.87 -15.11
CA VAL A 201 1.11 19.90 -14.45
C VAL A 201 1.00 19.46 -13.00
N PHE A 202 0.14 20.13 -12.23
CA PHE A 202 -0.10 19.75 -10.85
C PHE A 202 -0.63 18.32 -10.78
N ASP A 203 -0.07 17.58 -9.85
CA ASP A 203 -0.36 16.17 -9.62
C ASP A 203 -0.21 15.93 -8.11
N PRO A 204 -1.29 15.60 -7.40
CA PRO A 204 -1.26 15.44 -5.95
C PRO A 204 -0.40 14.27 -5.48
N ILE A 205 0.00 13.36 -6.38
CA ILE A 205 0.97 12.29 -6.06
C ILE A 205 2.36 12.87 -5.84
N TYR A 206 2.75 13.89 -6.62
CA TYR A 206 4.12 14.41 -6.67
C TYR A 206 4.27 15.81 -6.05
N HIS A 207 3.19 16.57 -5.99
CA HIS A 207 3.18 17.95 -5.51
C HIS A 207 2.45 18.01 -4.18
N GLN A 208 3.20 18.28 -3.11
CA GLN A 208 2.64 18.49 -1.78
C GLN A 208 2.28 19.98 -1.60
N PRO A 209 0.99 20.36 -1.57
CA PRO A 209 0.58 21.72 -1.26
C PRO A 209 1.01 22.10 0.15
N LEU A 210 1.37 23.36 0.33
CA LEU A 210 1.53 23.95 1.65
C LEU A 210 0.20 24.62 2.02
N GLU A 211 -0.35 24.25 3.16
CA GLU A 211 -1.49 24.96 3.73
C GLU A 211 -1.05 26.41 3.98
N GLU A 212 -1.79 27.36 3.39
CA GLU A 212 -1.69 28.76 3.80
C GLU A 212 -2.36 28.84 5.17
N ASP A 213 -1.62 29.20 6.22
CA ASP A 213 -2.19 29.50 7.54
C ASP A 213 -3.41 30.42 7.33
N GLU A 214 -4.55 30.13 7.99
CA GLU A 214 -5.75 30.95 7.82
C GLU A 214 -5.37 32.43 8.00
N PRO A 215 -5.53 33.25 6.95
CA PRO A 215 -4.95 34.57 6.99
C PRO A 215 -5.73 35.38 8.02
N SER A 216 -5.04 35.88 9.03
CA SER A 216 -5.61 36.93 9.87
C SER A 216 -6.02 38.10 8.97
N VAL A 217 -7.09 38.81 9.34
CA VAL A 217 -7.66 39.91 8.53
C VAL A 217 -6.61 41.00 8.18
N LEU A 218 -5.53 41.10 8.97
CA LEU A 218 -4.40 42.00 8.76
C LEU A 218 -3.39 41.49 7.71
N THR A 219 -3.22 40.18 7.56
CA THR A 219 -2.30 39.56 6.58
C THR A 219 -2.81 39.67 5.15
N VAL A 220 -4.13 39.60 4.93
CA VAL A 220 -4.78 39.75 3.61
C VAL A 220 -4.55 41.15 3.00
N ALA A 221 -4.30 42.17 3.82
CA ALA A 221 -4.07 43.54 3.35
C ALA A 221 -2.59 43.81 2.99
N LEU A 222 -1.65 42.98 3.46
CA LEU A 222 -0.21 43.15 3.28
C LEU A 222 0.38 42.16 2.25
N GLU A 223 -0.19 40.96 2.16
CA GLU A 223 0.08 39.99 1.12
C GLU A 223 -1.10 40.05 0.13
N GLY A 224 -0.91 40.70 -1.02
CA GLY A 224 -1.95 40.72 -2.07
C GLY A 224 -2.44 39.30 -2.38
N SER A 225 -3.71 39.15 -2.76
CA SER A 225 -4.27 37.85 -3.13
C SER A 225 -3.38 37.17 -4.18
N SER A 226 -2.97 35.94 -3.89
CA SER A 226 -2.17 35.12 -4.79
C SER A 226 -3.04 34.58 -5.94
N ASP A 227 -2.46 34.45 -7.13
CA ASP A 227 -3.15 33.86 -8.28
C ASP A 227 -3.52 32.39 -8.00
N ARG A 228 -4.83 32.11 -7.85
CA ARG A 228 -5.38 30.79 -7.50
C ARG A 228 -5.21 29.73 -8.60
N ARG A 229 -4.74 30.10 -9.79
CA ARG A 229 -4.33 29.14 -10.83
C ARG A 229 -3.04 28.41 -10.45
N TRP A 230 -2.32 28.92 -9.45
CA TRP A 230 -1.09 28.37 -8.92
C TRP A 230 -1.28 27.82 -7.52
N ILE A 231 -0.56 26.74 -7.22
CA ILE A 231 -0.54 26.11 -5.91
C ILE A 231 0.84 26.29 -5.32
N LYS A 232 0.90 26.84 -4.11
CA LYS A 232 2.13 26.90 -3.33
C LYS A 232 2.45 25.50 -2.80
N CYS A 233 3.55 24.93 -3.25
CA CYS A 233 3.96 23.56 -2.95
C CYS A 233 5.36 23.53 -2.34
N LYS A 234 5.68 22.46 -1.62
CA LYS A 234 7.09 22.08 -1.44
C LYS A 234 7.73 21.79 -2.79
N ARG A 235 9.04 21.96 -2.89
CA ARG A 235 9.78 21.57 -4.10
C ARG A 235 9.55 20.08 -4.37
N PRO A 236 9.19 19.70 -5.60
CA PRO A 236 8.85 18.33 -5.92
C PRO A 236 10.08 17.44 -5.81
N PHE A 237 9.88 16.23 -5.29
CA PHE A 237 10.86 15.16 -5.29
C PHE A 237 10.20 13.96 -5.97
N ILE A 238 10.50 13.77 -7.25
CA ILE A 238 9.91 12.71 -8.07
C ILE A 238 10.93 11.58 -8.20
N VAL A 239 10.47 10.34 -8.07
CA VAL A 239 11.31 9.13 -8.22
C VAL A 239 10.70 8.23 -9.29
N SER A 240 11.54 7.70 -10.17
CA SER A 240 11.19 6.63 -11.11
C SER A 240 12.22 5.50 -11.03
N GLY A 241 11.75 4.26 -11.01
CA GLY A 241 12.56 3.04 -10.95
C GLY A 241 12.58 2.29 -12.29
N GLY A 242 12.46 0.95 -12.23
CA GLY A 242 12.53 0.07 -13.40
C GLY A 242 11.35 0.20 -14.38
N GLU A 243 10.26 0.83 -13.97
CA GLU A 243 9.07 1.11 -14.77
C GLU A 243 9.23 2.28 -15.74
N LEU A 244 10.32 3.05 -15.64
CA LEU A 244 10.56 4.19 -16.52
C LEU A 244 10.61 3.76 -18.00
N SER A 245 9.80 4.43 -18.81
CA SER A 245 9.76 4.31 -20.27
C SER A 245 9.83 5.68 -20.93
N LEU A 246 10.23 5.72 -22.21
CA LEU A 246 10.46 6.99 -22.93
C LEU A 246 9.20 7.84 -23.07
N ASP A 247 8.02 7.22 -23.17
CA ASP A 247 6.73 7.94 -23.23
C ASP A 247 6.42 8.73 -21.96
N MET A 248 6.99 8.36 -20.81
CA MET A 248 6.88 9.13 -19.57
C MET A 248 7.72 10.41 -19.58
N LEU A 249 8.65 10.52 -20.53
CA LEU A 249 9.52 11.69 -20.73
C LEU A 249 8.95 12.65 -21.79
N ASP A 250 7.80 12.33 -22.39
CA ASP A 250 7.10 13.16 -23.37
C ASP A 250 5.66 13.45 -22.91
N LEU A 251 4.98 14.35 -23.62
CA LEU A 251 3.59 14.70 -23.33
C LEU A 251 2.68 13.49 -23.59
N ARG A 252 1.95 13.04 -22.57
CA ARG A 252 1.03 11.90 -22.68
C ARG A 252 -0.38 12.40 -22.92
N PHE A 253 -0.96 12.04 -24.07
CA PHE A 253 -2.32 12.42 -24.40
C PHE A 253 -3.33 11.39 -23.87
N ASN A 254 -4.24 11.82 -23.01
CA ASN A 254 -5.34 10.98 -22.54
C ASN A 254 -6.48 11.00 -23.56
N GLN A 255 -6.73 9.88 -24.23
CA GLN A 255 -7.74 9.76 -25.29
C GLN A 255 -9.18 9.99 -24.80
N THR A 256 -9.46 9.70 -23.53
CA THR A 256 -10.80 9.86 -22.94
C THR A 256 -11.08 11.31 -22.60
N SER A 257 -10.17 11.94 -21.83
CA SER A 257 -10.36 13.34 -21.41
C SER A 257 -9.93 14.35 -22.47
N ARG A 258 -9.13 13.93 -23.47
CA ARG A 258 -8.50 14.77 -24.50
C ARG A 258 -7.65 15.90 -23.91
N VAL A 259 -6.95 15.57 -22.82
CA VAL A 259 -6.03 16.47 -22.10
C VAL A 259 -4.63 15.84 -22.10
N TYR A 260 -3.59 16.66 -22.17
CA TYR A 260 -2.22 16.20 -22.05
C TYR A 260 -1.79 16.18 -20.59
N GLU A 261 -1.02 15.16 -20.22
CA GLU A 261 -0.31 15.09 -18.94
C GLU A 261 1.16 15.50 -19.16
N ALA A 262 1.66 16.36 -18.27
CA ALA A 262 3.06 16.76 -18.27
C ALA A 262 3.99 15.57 -17.94
N PRO A 263 5.17 15.48 -18.60
CA PRO A 263 6.18 14.49 -18.26
C PRO A 263 6.85 14.78 -16.91
N PHE A 264 7.53 13.78 -16.35
CA PHE A 264 8.08 13.86 -15.00
C PHE A 264 9.09 15.01 -14.80
N GLN A 265 9.97 15.27 -15.77
CA GLN A 265 10.93 16.38 -15.66
C GLN A 265 10.24 17.75 -15.61
N LEU A 266 9.09 17.91 -16.27
CA LEU A 266 8.33 19.17 -16.27
C LEU A 266 7.57 19.34 -14.96
N LYS A 267 7.04 18.24 -14.41
CA LYS A 267 6.47 18.19 -13.05
C LYS A 267 7.53 18.43 -11.97
N ALA A 268 8.77 17.97 -12.19
CA ALA A 268 9.87 18.12 -11.25
C ALA A 268 10.63 19.47 -11.36
N ASN A 269 10.19 20.40 -12.21
CA ASN A 269 10.84 21.70 -12.37
C ASN A 269 10.97 22.43 -11.02
N ASN A 270 12.13 23.07 -10.81
CA ASN A 270 12.52 23.67 -9.53
C ASN A 270 12.64 22.67 -8.35
N GLY A 271 12.61 21.37 -8.60
CA GLY A 271 12.81 20.32 -7.62
C GLY A 271 13.84 19.29 -8.07
N ILE A 272 13.68 18.05 -7.59
CA ILE A 272 14.57 16.93 -7.86
C ILE A 272 13.81 15.84 -8.61
N TYR A 273 14.44 15.28 -9.64
CA TYR A 273 13.96 14.09 -10.31
C TYR A 273 15.02 12.98 -10.23
N LEU A 274 14.72 11.93 -9.45
CA LEU A 274 15.56 10.76 -9.25
C LEU A 274 15.15 9.62 -10.19
N VAL A 275 16.12 9.13 -10.97
CA VAL A 275 16.03 7.85 -11.67
C VAL A 275 16.84 6.82 -10.89
N ASP A 276 16.16 5.95 -10.15
CA ASP A 276 16.81 4.90 -9.35
C ASP A 276 17.01 3.62 -10.17
N ASP A 277 18.01 2.83 -9.78
CA ASP A 277 18.48 1.65 -10.50
C ASP A 277 18.72 1.89 -12.01
N PHE A 278 19.25 3.06 -12.36
CA PHE A 278 19.55 3.46 -13.73
C PHE A 278 20.42 2.42 -14.46
N GLY A 279 19.99 1.97 -15.63
CA GLY A 279 20.54 0.79 -16.32
C GLY A 279 19.64 -0.45 -16.30
N ARG A 280 18.56 -0.45 -15.51
CA ARG A 280 17.63 -1.60 -15.38
C ARG A 280 16.20 -1.27 -15.80
N GLN A 281 16.02 -0.16 -16.53
CA GLN A 281 14.73 0.31 -17.03
C GLN A 281 14.31 -0.45 -18.29
N ARG A 282 13.03 -0.32 -18.67
CA ARG A 282 12.55 -0.78 -19.98
C ARG A 282 13.21 -0.03 -21.13
N ALA A 283 13.39 1.29 -20.97
CA ALA A 283 14.18 2.10 -21.88
C ALA A 283 15.68 1.92 -21.59
N THR A 284 16.50 1.91 -22.64
CA THR A 284 17.96 1.84 -22.45
C THR A 284 18.50 3.16 -21.87
N PRO A 285 19.59 3.13 -21.09
CA PRO A 285 20.24 4.35 -20.59
C PRO A 285 20.58 5.35 -21.70
N ALA A 286 21.03 4.84 -22.84
CA ALA A 286 21.37 5.66 -24.00
C ALA A 286 20.16 6.42 -24.55
N GLU A 287 18.99 5.79 -24.65
CA GLU A 287 17.77 6.45 -25.11
C GLU A 287 17.30 7.54 -24.15
N VAL A 288 17.30 7.25 -22.83
CA VAL A 288 16.92 8.23 -21.79
C VAL A 288 17.86 9.43 -21.82
N LEU A 289 19.18 9.21 -21.87
CA LEU A 289 20.15 10.30 -21.95
C LEU A 289 20.04 11.05 -23.27
N ASN A 290 19.85 10.37 -24.41
CA ASN A 290 19.64 10.99 -25.72
C ASN A 290 18.47 11.97 -25.71
N ARG A 291 17.37 11.61 -25.04
CA ARG A 291 16.20 12.48 -24.88
C ARG A 291 16.51 13.76 -24.11
N TRP A 292 17.49 13.73 -23.21
CA TRP A 292 17.87 14.84 -22.33
C TRP A 292 19.20 15.52 -22.66
N ILE A 293 19.92 15.12 -23.71
CA ILE A 293 21.15 15.81 -24.14
C ILE A 293 20.91 17.31 -24.28
N VAL A 294 19.96 17.68 -25.15
CA VAL A 294 19.67 19.09 -25.45
C VAL A 294 19.01 19.77 -24.25
N PRO A 295 18.01 19.17 -23.55
CA PRO A 295 17.45 19.77 -22.35
C PRO A 295 18.46 20.06 -21.24
N MET A 296 19.39 19.15 -20.98
CA MET A 296 20.44 19.34 -19.96
C MET A 296 21.46 20.40 -20.36
N GLU A 297 21.85 20.46 -21.64
CA GLU A 297 22.82 21.43 -22.14
C GLU A 297 22.25 22.85 -22.26
N ARG A 298 21.00 22.97 -22.75
CA ARG A 298 20.38 24.26 -23.03
C ARG A 298 19.42 24.75 -21.96
N ARG A 299 19.14 23.93 -20.93
CA ARG A 299 18.12 24.19 -19.91
C ARG A 299 16.72 24.42 -20.50
N VAL A 300 16.43 23.75 -21.60
CA VAL A 300 15.17 23.90 -22.35
C VAL A 300 14.70 22.53 -22.87
N ASP A 301 13.51 22.11 -22.47
CA ASP A 301 12.85 20.91 -22.97
C ASP A 301 11.99 21.20 -24.19
N TYR A 302 12.04 20.29 -25.16
CA TYR A 302 11.25 20.34 -26.38
C TYR A 302 10.26 19.18 -26.37
N LEU A 303 8.98 19.50 -26.27
CA LEU A 303 7.90 18.55 -26.14
C LEU A 303 6.98 18.65 -27.36
N SER A 304 6.53 17.52 -27.90
CA SER A 304 5.71 17.48 -29.11
C SER A 304 4.28 17.06 -28.77
N PHE A 305 3.29 17.72 -29.37
CA PHE A 305 1.89 17.33 -29.26
C PHE A 305 1.55 16.24 -30.30
N LEU A 306 0.54 15.41 -30.01
CA LEU A 306 0.08 14.35 -30.92
C LEU A 306 -0.51 14.93 -32.21
N THR A 307 -1.19 16.08 -32.09
CA THR A 307 -1.80 16.83 -33.19
C THR A 307 -0.79 17.58 -34.07
N GLY A 308 0.51 17.46 -33.76
CA GLY A 308 1.57 18.30 -34.33
C GLY A 308 1.76 19.59 -33.52
N GLY A 309 2.86 20.28 -33.79
CA GLY A 309 3.27 21.44 -32.97
C GLY A 309 4.22 21.04 -31.85
N LYS A 310 4.91 22.05 -31.30
CA LYS A 310 5.93 21.88 -30.27
C LYS A 310 5.72 22.88 -29.13
N MET A 311 5.91 22.40 -27.92
CA MET A 311 6.00 23.17 -26.69
C MET A 311 7.46 23.26 -26.27
N THR A 312 7.91 24.45 -25.90
CA THR A 312 9.27 24.69 -25.40
C THR A 312 9.18 25.19 -23.97
N ALA A 313 9.69 24.43 -23.01
CA ALA A 313 9.58 24.72 -21.58
C ALA A 313 10.97 24.77 -20.91
N PRO A 314 11.15 25.49 -19.79
CA PRO A 314 12.40 25.45 -19.04
C PRO A 314 12.68 24.05 -18.50
N PHE A 315 13.96 23.69 -18.42
CA PHE A 315 14.44 22.46 -17.79
C PHE A 315 15.24 22.81 -16.53
N GLU A 316 14.51 23.01 -15.44
CA GLU A 316 15.02 23.41 -14.11
C GLU A 316 14.93 22.29 -13.07
N ALA A 317 14.58 21.07 -13.50
CA ALA A 317 14.65 19.88 -12.65
C ALA A 317 16.13 19.48 -12.43
N PHE A 318 16.51 19.25 -11.18
CA PHE A 318 17.79 18.65 -10.85
C PHE A 318 17.70 17.13 -11.05
N LEU A 319 18.28 16.64 -12.15
CA LEU A 319 18.33 15.20 -12.45
C LEU A 319 19.38 14.49 -11.59
N VAL A 320 18.94 13.44 -10.91
CA VAL A 320 19.80 12.52 -10.16
C VAL A 320 19.62 11.12 -10.70
N PHE A 321 20.72 10.45 -11.03
CA PHE A 321 20.74 9.06 -11.47
C PHE A 321 21.43 8.23 -10.39
N SER A 322 20.80 7.15 -9.95
CA SER A 322 21.38 6.18 -9.01
C SER A 322 21.55 4.84 -9.71
N THR A 323 22.72 4.21 -9.63
CA THR A 323 22.96 2.93 -10.30
C THR A 323 23.88 1.99 -9.51
N ASN A 324 23.61 0.70 -9.67
CA ASN A 324 24.44 -0.39 -9.17
C ASN A 324 25.47 -0.88 -10.21
N LEU A 325 25.38 -0.42 -11.45
CA LEU A 325 26.30 -0.78 -12.54
C LEU A 325 27.58 0.07 -12.48
N ASN A 326 28.67 -0.38 -13.11
CA ASN A 326 29.79 0.51 -13.31
C ASN A 326 29.41 1.55 -14.38
N PRO A 327 29.97 2.77 -14.30
CA PRO A 327 29.71 3.80 -15.31
C PRO A 327 29.95 3.30 -16.75
N ASP A 328 31.01 2.52 -16.96
CA ASP A 328 31.38 1.98 -18.29
C ASP A 328 30.33 1.00 -18.85
N ASP A 329 29.50 0.40 -17.99
CA ASP A 329 28.43 -0.52 -18.39
C ASP A 329 27.14 0.23 -18.80
N LEU A 330 27.02 1.53 -18.47
CA LEU A 330 25.84 2.34 -18.78
C LEU A 330 25.86 2.88 -20.21
N GLY A 331 27.05 3.09 -20.77
CA GLY A 331 27.22 3.68 -22.10
C GLY A 331 28.65 4.18 -22.32
N ASP A 332 28.91 4.65 -23.54
CA ASP A 332 30.20 5.20 -23.92
C ASP A 332 30.57 6.50 -23.15
N GLU A 333 31.85 6.87 -23.27
CA GLU A 333 32.41 8.06 -22.62
C GLU A 333 31.70 9.36 -23.06
N ALA A 334 31.20 9.42 -24.29
CA ALA A 334 30.48 10.59 -24.81
C ALA A 334 29.13 10.77 -24.12
N PHE A 335 28.43 9.69 -23.75
CA PHE A 335 27.22 9.74 -22.93
C PHE A 335 27.53 10.21 -21.52
N LEU A 336 28.50 9.58 -20.85
CA LEU A 336 28.88 9.92 -19.48
C LEU A 336 29.36 11.37 -19.35
N ARG A 337 30.01 11.94 -20.39
CA ARG A 337 30.46 13.33 -20.39
C ARG A 337 29.32 14.34 -20.19
N ARG A 338 28.08 13.99 -20.54
CA ARG A 338 26.90 14.86 -20.39
C ARG A 338 26.36 14.89 -18.97
N ILE A 339 26.66 13.87 -18.17
CA ILE A 339 26.37 13.90 -16.74
C ILE A 339 27.50 14.64 -16.03
N GLN A 340 27.21 15.83 -15.51
CA GLN A 340 28.25 16.75 -15.06
C GLN A 340 28.95 16.27 -13.79
N TYR A 341 28.17 15.85 -12.80
CA TYR A 341 28.71 15.36 -11.54
C TYR A 341 28.61 13.84 -11.46
N LYS A 342 29.70 13.20 -11.03
CA LYS A 342 29.78 11.76 -10.84
C LYS A 342 30.33 11.49 -9.44
N MET A 343 29.59 10.74 -8.64
CA MET A 343 29.97 10.40 -7.28
C MET A 343 29.97 8.89 -7.09
N LEU A 344 31.15 8.33 -6.79
CA LEU A 344 31.27 6.97 -6.31
C LEU A 344 30.95 6.92 -4.81
N LEU A 345 29.80 6.39 -4.45
CA LEU A 345 29.47 6.11 -3.07
C LEU A 345 30.07 4.76 -2.67
N ARG A 346 31.21 4.80 -1.96
CA ARG A 346 31.89 3.61 -1.43
C ARG A 346 31.22 3.11 -0.16
N GLY A 347 31.41 1.83 0.17
CA GLY A 347 31.05 1.27 1.47
C GLY A 347 31.66 2.03 2.66
N PRO A 348 31.05 1.95 3.85
CA PRO A 348 31.50 2.69 5.02
C PRO A 348 32.84 2.16 5.53
N ALA A 349 33.67 3.05 6.07
CA ALA A 349 34.79 2.63 6.91
C ALA A 349 34.28 1.98 8.21
N GLU A 350 35.14 1.27 8.93
CA GLU A 350 34.75 0.53 10.12
C GLU A 350 34.12 1.43 11.21
N ASN A 351 34.69 2.62 11.44
CA ASN A 351 34.14 3.60 12.38
C ASN A 351 32.74 4.10 11.97
N GLU A 352 32.49 4.29 10.67
CA GLU A 352 31.16 4.61 10.15
C GLU A 352 30.21 3.44 10.36
N PHE A 353 30.64 2.22 10.05
CA PHE A 353 29.85 1.00 10.20
C PHE A 353 29.39 0.81 11.65
N THR A 354 30.31 0.96 12.62
CA THR A 354 29.99 0.89 14.06
C THR A 354 28.96 1.94 14.45
N ARG A 355 29.13 3.19 14.00
CA ARG A 355 28.15 4.28 14.28
C ARG A 355 26.78 4.01 13.67
N ILE A 356 26.71 3.45 12.46
CA ILE A 356 25.45 3.05 11.83
C ILE A 356 24.78 1.95 12.65
N PHE A 357 25.56 0.95 13.09
CA PHE A 357 25.07 -0.16 13.91
C PHE A 357 24.51 0.33 15.25
N GLU A 358 25.26 1.15 15.98
CA GLU A 358 24.83 1.74 17.25
C GLU A 358 23.61 2.65 17.07
N GLY A 359 23.58 3.46 16.00
CA GLY A 359 22.44 4.30 15.66
C GLY A 359 21.17 3.49 15.44
N PHE A 360 21.26 2.35 14.75
CA PHE A 360 20.11 1.46 14.53
C PHE A 360 19.65 0.78 15.83
N CYS A 361 20.59 0.33 16.67
CA CYS A 361 20.26 -0.20 18.01
C CYS A 361 19.50 0.84 18.84
N SER A 362 19.97 2.09 18.86
CA SER A 362 19.34 3.20 19.58
C SER A 362 17.95 3.50 19.03
N ALA A 363 17.78 3.59 17.70
CA ALA A 363 16.49 3.84 17.07
C ALA A 363 15.45 2.76 17.37
N ARG A 364 15.89 1.50 17.47
CA ARG A 364 15.05 0.34 17.82
C ARG A 364 14.95 0.09 19.33
N LYS A 365 15.61 0.91 20.16
CA LYS A 365 15.69 0.78 21.63
C LYS A 365 16.20 -0.60 22.07
N VAL A 366 17.12 -1.19 21.31
CA VAL A 366 17.70 -2.50 21.63
C VAL A 366 18.99 -2.28 22.43
N PRO A 367 19.09 -2.84 23.66
CA PRO A 367 20.33 -2.80 24.43
C PRO A 367 21.47 -3.49 23.66
N CYS A 368 22.58 -2.77 23.48
CA CYS A 368 23.79 -3.28 22.85
C CYS A 368 24.95 -3.20 23.86
N PRO A 369 25.43 -4.34 24.39
CA PRO A 369 26.57 -4.38 25.29
C PRO A 369 27.83 -3.74 24.70
N LYS A 370 28.61 -3.04 25.54
CA LYS A 370 29.86 -2.42 25.11
C LYS A 370 30.84 -3.47 24.56
N GLY A 371 31.43 -3.16 23.40
CA GLY A 371 32.40 -4.04 22.73
C GLY A 371 31.80 -5.23 21.98
N LEU A 372 30.48 -5.48 22.05
CA LEU A 372 29.83 -6.55 21.29
C LEU A 372 29.98 -6.31 19.77
N VAL A 373 29.73 -5.08 19.32
CA VAL A 373 29.86 -4.70 17.90
C VAL A 373 31.28 -4.93 17.39
N ASN A 374 32.30 -4.60 18.18
CA ASN A 374 33.70 -4.81 17.81
C ASN A 374 34.04 -6.30 17.67
N ARG A 375 33.55 -7.15 18.58
CA ARG A 375 33.73 -8.61 18.47
C ARG A 375 33.02 -9.18 17.23
N PHE A 376 31.80 -8.71 16.97
CA PHE A 376 31.01 -9.07 15.80
C PHE A 376 31.74 -8.70 14.49
N ILE A 377 32.27 -7.47 14.40
CA ILE A 377 33.05 -6.99 13.25
C ILE A 377 34.32 -7.83 13.06
N GLU A 378 35.07 -8.08 14.14
CA GLU A 378 36.28 -8.91 14.09
C GLU A 378 35.97 -10.30 13.51
N LYS A 379 34.93 -10.95 14.03
CA LYS A 379 34.54 -12.30 13.67
C LYS A 379 34.05 -12.42 12.22
N HIS A 380 33.12 -11.55 11.81
CA HIS A 380 32.36 -11.73 10.56
C HIS A 380 32.83 -10.88 9.38
N TYR A 381 33.63 -9.85 9.62
CA TYR A 381 34.11 -8.94 8.57
C TYR A 381 35.62 -8.98 8.42
N ARG A 382 36.39 -8.82 9.52
CA ARG A 382 37.86 -8.81 9.41
C ARG A 382 38.42 -10.18 9.06
N ARG A 383 38.01 -11.24 9.76
CA ARG A 383 38.52 -12.61 9.52
C ARG A 383 38.13 -13.19 8.16
N THR A 384 36.94 -12.85 7.67
CA THR A 384 36.39 -13.37 6.41
C THR A 384 36.74 -12.49 5.21
N GLY A 385 37.25 -11.27 5.44
CA GLY A 385 37.47 -10.27 4.39
C GLY A 385 36.18 -9.71 3.79
N LYS A 386 35.01 -9.93 4.42
CA LYS A 386 33.72 -9.43 3.89
C LYS A 386 33.71 -7.90 3.85
N PRO A 387 33.37 -7.27 2.72
CA PRO A 387 33.33 -5.81 2.63
C PRO A 387 32.18 -5.23 3.45
N PHE A 388 32.41 -4.10 4.11
CA PHE A 388 31.35 -3.37 4.80
C PHE A 388 30.37 -2.72 3.80
N ARG A 389 29.07 -2.79 4.10
CA ARG A 389 27.99 -2.05 3.42
C ARG A 389 27.17 -1.30 4.46
N ARG A 390 26.59 -0.16 4.07
CA ARG A 390 25.74 0.64 4.98
C ARG A 390 24.43 -0.07 5.33
N CYS A 391 23.94 -0.99 4.48
CA CYS A 391 22.73 -1.76 4.76
C CYS A 391 22.95 -2.90 5.78
N HIS A 392 24.15 -3.49 5.84
CA HIS A 392 24.34 -4.71 6.66
C HIS A 392 23.97 -4.55 8.13
N PRO A 393 24.29 -3.43 8.84
CA PRO A 393 23.88 -3.28 10.24
C PRO A 393 22.36 -3.39 10.40
N ARG A 394 21.60 -2.72 9.52
CA ARG A 394 20.13 -2.78 9.52
C ARG A 394 19.66 -4.20 9.23
N ASP A 395 20.20 -4.82 8.19
CA ASP A 395 19.74 -6.12 7.73
C ASP A 395 20.00 -7.19 8.82
N VAL A 396 21.22 -7.27 9.35
CA VAL A 396 21.57 -8.17 10.46
C VAL A 396 20.73 -7.91 11.71
N LEU A 397 20.54 -6.65 12.10
CA LEU A 397 19.74 -6.31 13.29
C LEU A 397 18.25 -6.63 13.09
N SER A 398 17.72 -6.48 11.87
CA SER A 398 16.37 -6.93 11.54
C SER A 398 16.21 -8.44 11.70
N HIS A 399 17.18 -9.24 11.24
CA HIS A 399 17.18 -10.69 11.47
C HIS A 399 17.30 -11.03 12.97
N ALA A 400 18.16 -10.32 13.72
CA ALA A 400 18.31 -10.51 15.17
C ALA A 400 17.00 -10.23 15.92
N LEU A 401 16.29 -9.15 15.56
CA LEU A 401 15.01 -8.80 16.15
C LEU A 401 13.94 -9.86 15.85
N ASN A 402 13.85 -10.31 14.60
CA ASN A 402 12.93 -11.38 14.22
C ASN A 402 13.21 -12.66 15.01
N LEU A 403 14.49 -13.02 15.19
CA LEU A 403 14.90 -14.18 15.98
C LEU A 403 14.47 -14.06 17.45
N MET A 404 14.75 -12.91 18.08
CA MET A 404 14.37 -12.66 19.48
C MET A 404 12.85 -12.74 19.66
N HIS A 405 12.07 -12.20 18.73
CA HIS A 405 10.61 -12.25 18.78
C HIS A 405 10.06 -13.67 18.57
N PHE A 406 10.59 -14.40 17.59
CA PHE A 406 10.14 -15.75 17.25
C PHE A 406 10.41 -16.74 18.38
N GLU A 407 11.63 -16.72 18.92
CA GLU A 407 12.06 -17.65 19.97
C GLU A 407 11.77 -17.16 21.39
N ARG A 408 11.18 -15.97 21.52
CA ARG A 408 10.88 -15.31 22.80
C ARG A 408 12.12 -15.14 23.69
N LEU A 409 13.26 -14.81 23.08
CA LEU A 409 14.50 -14.51 23.79
C LEU A 409 14.41 -13.16 24.51
N PRO A 410 15.26 -12.91 25.52
CA PRO A 410 15.40 -11.59 26.12
C PRO A 410 15.68 -10.52 25.05
N PHE A 411 15.07 -9.34 25.21
CA PHE A 411 15.21 -8.22 24.26
C PHE A 411 16.55 -7.48 24.46
N GLU A 412 17.65 -8.18 24.23
CA GLU A 412 19.02 -7.70 24.36
C GLU A 412 19.90 -8.39 23.30
N LEU A 413 20.82 -7.64 22.68
CA LEU A 413 21.76 -8.22 21.73
C LEU A 413 22.81 -9.06 22.45
N THR A 414 22.92 -10.31 22.05
CA THR A 414 23.98 -11.24 22.45
C THR A 414 24.80 -11.67 21.24
N GLU A 415 26.00 -12.21 21.50
CA GLU A 415 26.87 -12.72 20.46
C GLU A 415 26.21 -13.85 19.66
N GLN A 416 25.53 -14.78 20.36
CA GLN A 416 24.79 -15.89 19.75
C GLN A 416 23.65 -15.41 18.84
N VAL A 417 22.89 -14.40 19.26
CA VAL A 417 21.81 -13.83 18.44
C VAL A 417 22.36 -13.18 17.18
N LEU A 418 23.45 -12.41 17.30
CA LEU A 418 24.07 -11.74 16.16
C LEU A 418 24.72 -12.73 15.17
N ASP A 419 25.32 -13.80 15.67
CA ASP A 419 25.90 -14.86 14.83
C ASP A 419 24.81 -15.53 13.98
N ARG A 420 23.72 -15.98 14.62
CA ARG A 420 22.59 -16.62 13.92
C ARG A 420 21.90 -15.66 12.96
N ALA A 421 21.77 -14.40 13.35
CA ALA A 421 21.21 -13.37 12.48
C ALA A 421 22.09 -13.11 11.25
N PHE A 422 23.41 -13.11 11.41
CA PHE A 422 24.35 -12.96 10.30
C PHE A 422 24.30 -14.14 9.33
N GLU A 423 24.29 -15.37 9.84
CA GLU A 423 24.15 -16.59 9.04
C GLU A 423 22.83 -16.63 8.27
N SER A 424 21.75 -16.14 8.87
CA SER A 424 20.44 -16.04 8.19
C SER A 424 20.38 -14.91 7.15
N CYS A 425 21.18 -13.86 7.33
CA CYS A 425 21.16 -12.66 6.50
C CYS A 425 22.00 -12.80 5.22
N PHE A 426 23.03 -13.66 5.22
CA PHE A 426 23.96 -13.81 4.11
C PHE A 426 24.02 -15.25 3.64
N LEU A 427 24.07 -15.44 2.32
CA LEU A 427 24.30 -16.75 1.71
C LEU A 427 25.63 -17.33 2.23
N GLN A 428 25.58 -18.57 2.71
CA GLN A 428 26.76 -19.34 3.06
C GLN A 428 27.33 -19.96 1.78
N GLU A 429 28.60 -19.68 1.49
CA GLU A 429 29.36 -20.44 0.49
C GLU A 429 29.90 -21.69 1.20
N GLU A 430 29.07 -22.73 1.36
CA GLU A 430 29.55 -24.03 1.83
C GLU A 430 29.91 -24.91 0.63
N GLU A 431 31.21 -25.03 0.34
CA GLU A 431 31.74 -26.15 -0.44
C GLU A 431 31.70 -27.42 0.42
N GLY A 432 30.78 -28.34 0.09
CA GLY A 432 30.96 -29.79 0.26
C GLY A 432 31.26 -30.33 1.66
N GLY A 433 30.83 -29.66 2.73
CA GLY A 433 30.92 -30.18 4.09
C GLY A 433 29.87 -31.27 4.38
N ALA A 434 30.22 -32.25 5.20
CA ALA A 434 29.24 -33.22 5.70
C ALA A 434 28.18 -32.49 6.55
N VAL A 435 26.92 -32.59 6.14
CA VAL A 435 25.79 -32.02 6.89
C VAL A 435 25.74 -32.68 8.27
N PRO A 436 25.86 -31.93 9.38
CA PRO A 436 25.78 -32.51 10.71
C PRO A 436 24.40 -33.17 10.93
N GLU A 437 24.35 -34.26 11.70
CA GLU A 437 23.08 -34.90 12.10
C GLU A 437 22.18 -33.86 12.79
N SER A 438 21.12 -33.44 12.09
CA SER A 438 20.15 -32.49 12.60
C SER A 438 19.03 -33.22 13.34
N VAL A 439 18.56 -32.64 14.45
CA VAL A 439 17.35 -33.11 15.14
C VAL A 439 16.17 -32.98 14.17
N ILE A 440 15.66 -34.11 13.69
CA ILE A 440 14.46 -34.16 12.85
C ILE A 440 13.28 -33.75 13.72
N MET A 441 12.65 -32.61 13.41
CA MET A 441 11.35 -32.30 13.99
C MET A 441 10.34 -33.32 13.45
N PRO A 442 9.59 -34.02 14.31
CA PRO A 442 8.54 -34.92 13.85
C PRO A 442 7.54 -34.14 12.99
N ALA A 443 7.17 -34.69 11.84
CA ALA A 443 6.13 -34.12 10.98
C ALA A 443 4.85 -33.88 11.81
N THR A 444 4.23 -32.74 11.59
CA THR A 444 3.04 -32.25 12.31
C THR A 444 2.04 -33.35 12.61
N VAL A 445 1.78 -33.58 13.91
CA VAL A 445 0.75 -34.47 14.45
C VAL A 445 -0.60 -34.10 13.82
N GLN A 446 -1.35 -35.10 13.35
CA GLN A 446 -2.73 -34.95 12.86
C GLN A 446 -3.54 -34.13 13.86
N SER A 447 -4.37 -33.18 13.41
CA SER A 447 -5.14 -32.38 14.37
C SER A 447 -6.20 -33.25 15.06
N CYS A 448 -6.60 -32.90 16.29
CA CYS A 448 -7.68 -33.62 17.00
C CYS A 448 -8.96 -33.69 16.16
N GLY A 449 -9.24 -32.63 15.39
CA GLY A 449 -10.37 -32.57 14.46
C GLY A 449 -10.27 -33.57 13.32
N ASP A 450 -9.12 -33.67 12.67
CA ASP A 450 -8.90 -34.61 11.56
C ASP A 450 -8.96 -36.06 12.06
N HIS A 451 -8.36 -36.35 13.22
CA HIS A 451 -8.41 -37.68 13.85
C HIS A 451 -9.85 -38.15 14.11
N TRP A 452 -10.69 -37.26 14.64
CA TRP A 452 -12.09 -37.58 14.86
C TRP A 452 -12.90 -37.57 13.56
N GLY A 453 -12.56 -36.73 12.58
CA GLY A 453 -13.15 -36.76 11.24
C GLY A 453 -12.99 -38.12 10.58
N ASP A 454 -11.77 -38.66 10.57
CA ASP A 454 -11.47 -39.98 10.02
C ASP A 454 -12.22 -41.09 10.77
N LYS A 455 -12.24 -41.05 12.11
CA LYS A 455 -12.99 -42.04 12.91
C LYS A 455 -14.49 -42.03 12.62
N LEU A 456 -15.08 -40.86 12.47
CA LEU A 456 -16.53 -40.72 12.25
C LEU A 456 -16.92 -40.99 10.79
N ALA A 457 -16.00 -40.85 9.83
CA ALA A 457 -16.26 -41.14 8.42
C ALA A 457 -16.72 -42.59 8.17
N HIS A 458 -16.39 -43.51 9.07
CA HIS A 458 -16.81 -44.91 9.01
C HIS A 458 -18.24 -45.16 9.53
N ILE A 459 -18.91 -44.15 10.09
CA ILE A 459 -20.28 -44.26 10.60
C ILE A 459 -21.25 -43.74 9.52
N PRO A 460 -22.08 -44.61 8.92
CA PRO A 460 -22.82 -44.27 7.70
C PRO A 460 -24.07 -43.41 7.93
N THR A 461 -24.46 -43.15 9.18
CA THR A 461 -25.72 -42.48 9.54
C THR A 461 -25.48 -41.31 10.48
N ALA A 462 -26.23 -40.23 10.31
CA ALA A 462 -26.12 -39.05 11.17
C ALA A 462 -26.50 -39.37 12.62
N PHE A 463 -27.54 -40.20 12.81
CA PHE A 463 -27.93 -40.71 14.12
C PHE A 463 -26.84 -41.57 14.75
N GLY A 464 -26.13 -42.38 13.94
CA GLY A 464 -25.02 -43.20 14.42
C GLY A 464 -23.86 -42.37 14.92
N THR A 465 -23.50 -41.32 14.18
CA THR A 465 -22.46 -40.36 14.57
C THR A 465 -22.86 -39.64 15.86
N LEU A 466 -24.12 -39.19 15.94
CA LEU A 466 -24.68 -38.56 17.13
C LEU A 466 -24.60 -39.48 18.36
N ALA A 467 -25.06 -40.73 18.23
CA ALA A 467 -25.03 -41.71 19.32
C ALA A 467 -23.60 -42.06 19.74
N TYR A 468 -22.68 -42.22 18.79
CA TYR A 468 -21.29 -42.54 19.06
C TYR A 468 -20.57 -41.41 19.80
N VAL A 469 -20.70 -40.16 19.33
CA VAL A 469 -20.10 -39.01 20.01
C VAL A 469 -20.73 -38.79 21.40
N THR A 470 -22.05 -39.02 21.53
CA THR A 470 -22.75 -38.95 22.82
C THR A 470 -22.22 -39.97 23.83
N SER A 471 -21.73 -41.13 23.39
CA SER A 471 -21.19 -42.16 24.30
C SER A 471 -19.98 -41.70 25.13
N PHE A 472 -19.25 -40.68 24.65
CA PHE A 472 -18.14 -40.07 25.37
C PHE A 472 -18.54 -38.91 26.27
N ARG A 473 -19.83 -38.55 26.31
CA ARG A 473 -20.35 -37.46 27.13
C ARG A 473 -20.61 -37.92 28.56
N ASN A 474 -20.06 -37.19 29.53
CA ASN A 474 -20.35 -37.43 30.93
C ASN A 474 -21.77 -36.97 31.28
N ARG A 475 -22.59 -37.87 31.86
CA ARG A 475 -23.99 -37.60 32.21
C ARG A 475 -24.18 -36.49 33.26
N THR A 476 -23.19 -36.27 34.13
CA THR A 476 -23.28 -35.32 35.24
C THR A 476 -22.65 -33.96 34.90
N SER A 477 -21.47 -33.96 34.27
CA SER A 477 -20.78 -32.71 33.95
C SER A 477 -21.10 -32.15 32.56
N GLY A 478 -21.65 -32.98 31.66
CA GLY A 478 -21.94 -32.61 30.27
C GLY A 478 -20.71 -32.45 29.37
N GLY A 479 -19.49 -32.57 29.91
CA GLY A 479 -18.23 -32.56 29.16
C GLY A 479 -17.93 -33.92 28.50
N TYR A 480 -16.97 -33.94 27.57
CA TYR A 480 -16.63 -35.14 26.80
C TYR A 480 -15.24 -35.66 27.18
N TYR A 481 -15.11 -36.98 27.25
CA TYR A 481 -13.86 -37.62 27.63
C TYR A 481 -13.66 -38.94 26.89
N GLU A 482 -12.54 -39.06 26.17
CA GLU A 482 -12.11 -40.29 25.52
C GLU A 482 -10.60 -40.49 25.78
N VAL A 483 -10.25 -41.64 26.36
CA VAL A 483 -8.92 -41.87 26.97
C VAL A 483 -7.77 -41.72 25.97
N ALA A 484 -7.91 -42.22 24.73
CA ALA A 484 -6.83 -42.15 23.75
C ALA A 484 -6.62 -40.72 23.25
N SER A 485 -7.69 -40.02 22.91
CA SER A 485 -7.65 -38.64 22.42
C SER A 485 -7.19 -37.66 23.50
N VAL A 486 -7.59 -37.87 24.76
CA VAL A 486 -7.09 -37.04 25.87
C VAL A 486 -5.59 -37.23 26.10
N ARG A 487 -5.05 -38.45 25.92
CA ARG A 487 -3.61 -38.70 26.01
C ARG A 487 -2.83 -38.02 24.89
N GLU A 488 -3.42 -37.91 23.71
CA GLU A 488 -2.74 -37.39 22.51
C GLU A 488 -2.90 -35.88 22.33
N TYR A 489 -4.09 -35.34 22.57
CA TYR A 489 -4.45 -33.94 22.27
C TYR A 489 -4.75 -33.11 23.53
N GLY A 490 -4.84 -33.75 24.70
CA GLY A 490 -5.23 -33.11 25.96
C GLY A 490 -6.76 -33.07 26.16
N GLU A 491 -7.15 -32.88 27.42
CA GLU A 491 -8.56 -32.94 27.86
C GLU A 491 -9.41 -31.81 27.26
N THR A 492 -8.90 -30.59 27.27
CA THR A 492 -9.64 -29.41 26.79
C THR A 492 -9.92 -29.49 25.30
N GLU A 493 -8.93 -29.86 24.48
CA GLU A 493 -9.07 -29.92 23.02
C GLU A 493 -9.94 -31.10 22.58
N THR A 494 -9.79 -32.26 23.24
CA THR A 494 -10.65 -33.43 23.00
C THR A 494 -12.11 -33.11 23.34
N SER A 495 -12.34 -32.50 24.52
CA SER A 495 -13.69 -32.17 24.97
C SER A 495 -14.35 -31.14 24.05
N ARG A 496 -13.62 -30.12 23.62
CA ARG A 496 -14.09 -29.10 22.68
C ARG A 496 -14.41 -29.70 21.29
N THR A 497 -13.55 -30.56 20.79
CA THR A 497 -13.73 -31.20 19.48
C THR A 497 -14.96 -32.11 19.47
N LEU A 498 -15.11 -32.97 20.48
CA LEU A 498 -16.28 -33.84 20.63
C LEU A 498 -17.58 -33.04 20.86
N ALA A 499 -17.54 -31.95 21.64
CA ALA A 499 -18.70 -31.08 21.82
C ALA A 499 -19.17 -30.46 20.49
N ARG A 500 -18.23 -29.99 19.65
CA ARG A 500 -18.54 -29.46 18.33
C ARG A 500 -19.14 -30.52 17.41
N LEU A 501 -18.56 -31.72 17.39
CA LEU A 501 -19.03 -32.84 16.58
C LEU A 501 -20.42 -33.34 17.02
N HIS A 502 -20.70 -33.32 18.33
CA HIS A 502 -22.03 -33.63 18.87
C HIS A 502 -23.05 -32.61 18.34
N ASN A 503 -22.79 -31.32 18.50
CA ASN A 503 -23.69 -30.26 18.01
C ASN A 503 -23.93 -30.35 16.51
N GLN A 504 -22.88 -30.63 15.72
CA GLN A 504 -23.00 -30.81 14.28
C GLN A 504 -23.89 -32.00 13.93
N SER A 505 -23.60 -33.18 14.48
CA SER A 505 -24.37 -34.41 14.20
C SER A 505 -25.82 -34.30 14.65
N PHE A 506 -26.07 -33.61 15.77
CA PHE A 506 -27.41 -33.33 16.30
C PHE A 506 -28.23 -32.50 15.32
N ARG A 507 -27.66 -31.40 14.81
CA ARG A 507 -28.34 -30.53 13.83
C ARG A 507 -28.48 -31.17 12.47
N GLU A 508 -27.50 -31.96 12.04
CA GLU A 508 -27.58 -32.73 10.79
C GLU A 508 -28.76 -33.70 10.82
N TRP A 509 -28.96 -34.43 11.92
CA TRP A 509 -30.12 -35.30 12.07
C TRP A 509 -31.44 -34.53 12.21
N LEU A 510 -31.46 -33.43 12.97
CA LEU A 510 -32.67 -32.61 13.17
C LEU A 510 -33.15 -31.91 11.88
N ASN A 511 -32.24 -31.60 10.95
CA ASN A 511 -32.58 -31.01 9.66
C ASN A 511 -33.13 -32.01 8.64
N MET A 512 -33.09 -33.31 8.93
CA MET A 512 -33.73 -34.34 8.11
C MET A 512 -35.25 -34.29 8.29
N ASN A 513 -36.00 -34.60 7.23
CA ASN A 513 -37.44 -34.84 7.39
C ASN A 513 -37.71 -36.19 8.08
N LEU A 514 -38.92 -36.40 8.61
CA LEU A 514 -39.29 -37.61 9.36
C LEU A 514 -39.02 -38.92 8.59
N GLU A 515 -39.21 -38.94 7.26
CA GLU A 515 -38.95 -40.12 6.43
C GLU A 515 -37.45 -40.44 6.32
N GLN A 516 -36.62 -39.40 6.18
CA GLN A 516 -35.15 -39.49 6.20
C GLN A 516 -34.65 -39.92 7.57
N GLN A 517 -35.18 -39.35 8.66
CA GLN A 517 -34.85 -39.76 10.03
C GLN A 517 -35.20 -41.24 10.27
N CYS A 518 -36.34 -41.73 9.76
CA CYS A 518 -36.71 -43.15 9.83
C CYS A 518 -35.71 -44.06 9.13
N ARG A 519 -35.28 -43.70 7.91
CA ARG A 519 -34.26 -44.47 7.18
C ARG A 519 -32.91 -44.44 7.89
N ASP A 520 -32.47 -43.26 8.34
CA ASP A 520 -31.19 -43.06 9.01
C ASP A 520 -31.12 -43.86 10.33
N LEU A 521 -32.19 -43.82 11.14
CA LEU A 521 -32.29 -44.63 12.35
C LEU A 521 -32.36 -46.14 12.03
N ALA A 522 -33.14 -46.55 11.03
CA ALA A 522 -33.25 -47.96 10.65
C ALA A 522 -31.90 -48.54 10.19
N LEU A 523 -31.12 -47.77 9.42
CA LEU A 523 -29.77 -48.16 9.00
C LEU A 523 -28.81 -48.26 10.18
N HIS A 524 -28.87 -47.32 11.14
CA HIS A 524 -28.06 -47.39 12.36
C HIS A 524 -28.37 -48.65 13.18
N ILE A 525 -29.65 -48.94 13.39
CA ILE A 525 -30.13 -50.12 14.11
C ILE A 525 -29.69 -51.41 13.41
N ALA A 526 -29.75 -51.47 12.09
CA ALA A 526 -29.31 -52.63 11.31
C ALA A 526 -27.79 -52.86 11.40
N SER A 527 -27.00 -51.80 11.63
CA SER A 527 -25.54 -51.86 11.74
C SER A 527 -25.00 -52.21 13.13
N THR A 528 -25.84 -52.30 14.16
CA THR A 528 -25.44 -52.53 15.56
C THR A 528 -25.85 -53.92 16.07
N GLU A 529 -24.87 -54.72 16.52
CA GLU A 529 -25.14 -56.02 17.17
C GLU A 529 -25.88 -55.82 18.50
N GLY A 530 -27.16 -56.22 18.55
CA GLY A 530 -28.02 -56.11 19.75
C GLY A 530 -29.32 -55.31 19.57
N GLY A 531 -29.55 -54.70 18.39
CA GLY A 531 -30.86 -54.29 17.87
C GLY A 531 -31.71 -53.30 18.69
N VAL A 532 -32.90 -53.02 18.14
CA VAL A 532 -33.98 -52.10 18.64
C VAL A 532 -34.25 -52.23 20.14
N ALA A 533 -33.99 -53.38 20.75
CA ALA A 533 -34.28 -53.69 22.14
C ALA A 533 -33.48 -52.85 23.16
N ARG A 534 -32.21 -52.52 22.89
CA ARG A 534 -31.40 -51.68 23.80
C ARG A 534 -31.81 -50.21 23.79
N LEU A 535 -32.20 -49.66 22.64
CA LEU A 535 -32.65 -48.26 22.51
C LEU A 535 -34.02 -48.02 23.17
N ARG A 536 -34.85 -49.07 23.27
CA ARG A 536 -36.23 -48.97 23.78
C ARG A 536 -36.34 -48.93 25.31
N MET A 537 -35.36 -49.47 26.03
CA MET A 537 -35.42 -49.55 27.51
C MET A 537 -35.11 -48.22 28.22
N ASP A 538 -34.36 -47.31 27.58
CA ASP A 538 -33.87 -46.08 28.21
C ASP A 538 -34.25 -44.80 27.42
N LEU A 539 -35.27 -44.85 26.55
CA LEU A 539 -35.54 -43.81 25.55
C LEU A 539 -35.69 -42.37 26.10
N PRO A 540 -36.39 -42.13 27.24
CA PRO A 540 -36.48 -40.78 27.82
C PRO A 540 -35.14 -40.26 28.36
N ASP A 541 -34.27 -41.16 28.85
CA ASP A 541 -32.97 -40.80 29.42
C ASP A 541 -31.90 -40.66 28.32
N ILE A 542 -31.97 -41.49 27.28
CA ILE A 542 -31.11 -41.43 26.09
C ILE A 542 -31.42 -40.16 25.29
N SER A 543 -32.69 -39.86 25.03
CA SER A 543 -33.08 -38.67 24.24
C SER A 543 -32.60 -37.38 24.89
N ARG A 544 -32.67 -37.25 26.22
CA ARG A 544 -32.10 -36.10 26.95
C ARG A 544 -30.58 -36.06 26.92
N HIS A 545 -29.91 -37.21 26.92
CA HIS A 545 -28.46 -37.26 26.91
C HIS A 545 -27.85 -36.93 25.54
N MET A 546 -28.58 -37.24 24.46
CA MET A 546 -28.26 -36.93 23.05
C MET A 546 -28.59 -35.49 22.63
N VAL A 547 -29.21 -34.70 23.51
CA VAL A 547 -29.35 -33.26 23.30
C VAL A 547 -28.06 -32.57 23.79
N PRO A 548 -27.33 -31.86 22.93
CA PRO A 548 -26.13 -31.14 23.34
C PRO A 548 -26.48 -29.93 24.22
N SER A 549 -25.56 -29.53 25.10
CA SER A 549 -25.79 -28.43 26.06
C SER A 549 -26.10 -27.07 25.41
N GLU A 550 -25.76 -26.89 24.13
CA GLU A 550 -25.98 -25.65 23.37
C GLU A 550 -27.31 -25.64 22.57
N ALA A 551 -28.05 -26.75 22.55
CA ALA A 551 -29.33 -26.82 21.84
C ALA A 551 -30.38 -25.93 22.52
N SER A 552 -31.15 -25.20 21.71
CA SER A 552 -32.30 -24.43 22.21
C SER A 552 -33.41 -25.34 22.74
N ALA A 553 -34.31 -24.79 23.56
CA ALA A 553 -35.47 -25.53 24.06
C ALA A 553 -36.38 -26.03 22.92
N ALA A 554 -36.47 -25.27 21.83
CA ALA A 554 -37.24 -25.64 20.64
C ALA A 554 -36.59 -26.81 19.88
N GLU A 555 -35.28 -26.76 19.63
CA GLU A 555 -34.53 -27.85 19.00
C GLU A 555 -34.59 -29.14 19.84
N SER A 556 -34.45 -29.00 21.16
CA SER A 556 -34.56 -30.11 22.12
C SER A 556 -35.93 -30.78 22.04
N GLN A 557 -37.01 -29.98 22.04
CA GLN A 557 -38.37 -30.51 21.98
C GLN A 557 -38.66 -31.17 20.62
N LEU A 558 -38.20 -30.56 19.52
CA LEU A 558 -38.35 -31.10 18.18
C LEU A 558 -37.63 -32.45 18.06
N PHE A 559 -36.37 -32.51 18.50
CA PHE A 559 -35.58 -33.75 18.47
C PHE A 559 -36.26 -34.89 19.23
N VAL A 560 -36.74 -34.62 20.46
CA VAL A 560 -37.42 -35.63 21.27
C VAL A 560 -38.71 -36.10 20.60
N ASN A 561 -39.52 -35.18 20.06
CA ASN A 561 -40.77 -35.52 19.38
C ASN A 561 -40.52 -36.35 18.12
N ASP A 562 -39.56 -35.93 17.30
CA ASP A 562 -39.18 -36.61 16.06
C ASP A 562 -38.62 -38.00 16.36
N LEU A 563 -37.70 -38.12 17.33
CA LEU A 563 -37.10 -39.40 17.70
C LEU A 563 -38.15 -40.39 18.22
N MET A 564 -39.09 -39.93 19.05
CA MET A 564 -40.21 -40.75 19.53
C MET A 564 -41.07 -41.25 18.35
N THR A 565 -41.43 -40.33 17.43
CA THR A 565 -42.24 -40.64 16.24
C THR A 565 -41.53 -41.65 15.34
N VAL A 566 -40.25 -41.43 15.07
CA VAL A 566 -39.43 -42.26 14.22
C VAL A 566 -39.24 -43.66 14.84
N MET A 567 -39.06 -43.76 16.15
CA MET A 567 -38.92 -45.05 16.84
C MET A 567 -40.19 -45.90 16.82
N GLU A 568 -41.38 -45.29 16.90
CA GLU A 568 -42.65 -45.98 16.71
C GLU A 568 -42.78 -46.53 15.29
N THR A 569 -42.25 -45.80 14.31
CA THR A 569 -42.36 -46.12 12.88
C THR A 569 -41.38 -47.23 12.46
N VAL A 570 -40.16 -47.24 12.99
CA VAL A 570 -39.10 -48.21 12.65
C VAL A 570 -39.28 -49.56 13.38
N SER A 571 -40.16 -49.64 14.38
CA SER A 571 -40.40 -50.85 15.19
C SER A 571 -41.80 -51.46 14.99
N PRO A 572 -42.01 -52.47 14.12
CA PRO A 572 -43.29 -53.17 14.06
C PRO A 572 -43.55 -53.97 15.36
N ARG A 573 -44.80 -53.95 15.85
CA ARG A 573 -45.28 -54.79 16.98
C ARG A 573 -44.88 -56.26 16.74
N PRO A 574 -44.35 -56.99 17.74
CA PRO A 574 -44.08 -58.41 17.58
C PRO A 574 -45.41 -59.16 17.39
N GLN A 575 -45.59 -59.78 16.21
CA GLN A 575 -46.57 -60.85 16.05
C GLN A 575 -46.09 -62.04 16.88
N LEU A 576 -46.90 -62.41 17.87
CA LEU A 576 -46.71 -63.58 18.72
C LEU A 576 -46.51 -64.85 17.88
N GLN A 577 -45.30 -65.41 17.89
CA GLN A 577 -45.10 -66.84 17.68
C GLN A 577 -44.15 -67.39 18.76
N ALA A 578 -44.69 -68.37 19.47
CA ALA A 578 -44.11 -69.12 20.56
C ALA A 578 -43.05 -70.13 20.06
N VAL A 579 -42.54 -70.93 21.01
CA VAL A 579 -41.67 -72.14 20.90
C VAL A 579 -40.20 -71.77 21.17
N ASP A 580 -39.68 -71.91 22.39
CA ASP A 580 -39.38 -73.07 23.24
C ASP A 580 -37.86 -73.29 23.33
N GLU A 581 -37.41 -73.38 24.57
CA GLU A 581 -36.25 -74.11 25.10
C GLU A 581 -35.14 -74.57 24.12
N LYS A 582 -33.92 -74.05 24.30
CA LYS A 582 -32.80 -74.85 24.85
C LYS A 582 -31.47 -74.09 24.93
N GLU A 583 -30.84 -74.29 26.09
CA GLU A 583 -29.40 -74.45 26.32
C GLU A 583 -28.46 -73.27 26.02
N TRP A 584 -28.23 -72.50 27.09
CA TRP A 584 -27.00 -71.74 27.31
C TRP A 584 -25.83 -72.67 27.63
N HIS A 585 -24.83 -72.73 26.76
CA HIS A 585 -23.45 -73.08 27.11
C HIS A 585 -22.47 -72.19 26.34
N ALA A 586 -21.76 -71.32 27.06
CA ALA A 586 -20.46 -70.80 26.64
C ALA A 586 -19.38 -71.84 26.97
N PRO A 587 -18.33 -71.98 26.13
CA PRO A 587 -17.04 -71.38 26.52
C PRO A 587 -16.31 -70.75 25.31
N GLN A 588 -15.75 -69.54 25.43
CA GLN A 588 -14.43 -69.22 26.02
C GLN A 588 -13.23 -69.58 25.11
N VAL A 589 -12.37 -68.56 24.97
CA VAL A 589 -10.90 -68.54 24.87
C VAL A 589 -10.14 -68.39 23.53
N HIS A 590 -9.25 -67.37 23.58
CA HIS A 590 -7.93 -67.15 22.97
C HIS A 590 -7.85 -66.53 21.55
N GLN A 591 -7.34 -65.29 21.40
CA GLN A 591 -5.93 -64.83 21.42
C GLN A 591 -5.00 -65.50 20.38
N ARG A 592 -4.52 -64.68 19.44
CA ARG A 592 -3.15 -64.59 18.86
C ARG A 592 -3.22 -63.61 17.69
N ILE A 593 -2.63 -62.42 17.77
CA ILE A 593 -1.24 -62.09 17.39
C ILE A 593 -0.72 -62.99 16.26
N ALA A 594 -0.72 -62.42 15.06
CA ALA A 594 0.47 -62.23 14.24
C ALA A 594 0.41 -60.80 13.67
#